data_AF-A0A6M0MB11-F1
#
_entry.id   AF-A0A6M0MB11-F1
#
_cell.length_a   1.000
_cell.length_b   1.000
_cell.length_c   1.000
_cell.angle_alpha   90.00
_cell.angle_beta   90.00
_cell.angle_gamma   90.00
#
_symmetry.space_group_name_H-M   'P 1'
#
loop_
_entity.id
_entity.type
_entity.pdbx_description
1 polymer ?
#
loop_
_entity_poly.entity_id
_entity_poly.type
_entity_poly.pdbx_seq_one_letter_code
_entity_poly.pdbx_strand_id
1 'polypeptide(L)'
;MMNKTIKFYLLTSALLLFSPNVLADSQPFIPAGGISASNVYQPDGRKMITSANQFPYNTIVYIVTVGGNGTVYYSSGVIIAPNTVLTAGHVIYNRPNGGYIKSATVYQANANGTYNSNTATTVTGKVANPDWVAKDSVITKGYPSNNADDLGILTLSKNVGLSTGWMGMTSALSTNQTISLVGFPGDHAGQMWGMSGNVSRFSSPLFSYSNISMYPGQSGSPVFNTSQNIVGINVAEAQYLNPNPNGDNNKVPSALASQYPNYGVQLTTSNINWIQNNVPALKATALYRVYNPNNGEHLYTKNLNEVISLTKVGWNYEGINSQQPATGNAVYRLYNPNSGEHFYTLSSYERDSLVKVGWRYEQISWYGL
;
A
#
# COMPACT_ATOMS: atom_id res chain seq x y z
N MET A 1 11.12 34.32 -75.14
CA MET A 1 11.57 34.04 -73.76
C MET A 1 10.40 33.45 -72.99
N MET A 2 10.42 32.12 -72.79
CA MET A 2 9.33 31.35 -72.18
C MET A 2 9.30 31.55 -70.66
N ASN A 3 8.19 32.07 -70.14
CA ASN A 3 7.93 32.21 -68.71
C ASN A 3 7.33 30.89 -68.19
N LYS A 4 8.12 30.10 -67.46
CA LYS A 4 7.67 28.84 -66.85
C LYS A 4 6.89 29.12 -65.56
N THR A 5 5.58 28.96 -65.61
CA THR A 5 4.70 28.96 -64.44
C THR A 5 4.90 27.67 -63.63
N ILE A 6 5.39 27.79 -62.39
CA ILE A 6 5.49 26.70 -61.43
C ILE A 6 4.09 26.48 -60.82
N LYS A 7 3.47 25.33 -61.09
CA LYS A 7 2.25 24.88 -60.41
C LYS A 7 2.65 24.05 -59.19
N PHE A 8 2.30 24.52 -57.99
CA PHE A 8 2.32 23.74 -56.76
C PHE A 8 1.15 22.74 -56.79
N TYR A 9 1.45 21.44 -56.73
CA TYR A 9 0.45 20.42 -56.41
C TYR A 9 0.45 20.23 -54.90
N LEU A 10 -0.65 20.63 -54.23
CA LEU A 10 -0.97 20.17 -52.88
C LEU A 10 -1.22 18.67 -52.97
N LEU A 11 -0.35 17.85 -52.36
CA LEU A 11 -0.74 16.49 -52.01
C LEU A 11 -1.71 16.58 -50.83
N THR A 12 -2.98 16.28 -51.12
CA THR A 12 -4.00 16.01 -50.12
C THR A 12 -3.67 14.71 -49.41
N SER A 13 -3.46 14.80 -48.10
CA SER A 13 -3.30 13.66 -47.20
C SER A 13 -4.56 12.79 -47.26
N ALA A 14 -4.45 11.60 -47.83
CA ALA A 14 -5.49 10.58 -47.74
C ALA A 14 -5.47 9.99 -46.33
N LEU A 15 -6.44 10.41 -45.52
CA LEU A 15 -6.80 9.78 -44.26
C LEU A 15 -7.49 8.44 -44.57
N LEU A 16 -6.71 7.37 -44.72
CA LEU A 16 -7.24 6.01 -44.76
C LEU A 16 -7.40 5.52 -43.32
N LEU A 17 -8.63 5.68 -42.84
CA LEU A 17 -9.20 5.01 -41.68
C LEU A 17 -9.08 3.49 -41.88
N PHE A 18 -8.08 2.88 -41.27
CA PHE A 18 -8.14 1.45 -40.94
C PHE A 18 -8.53 1.33 -39.48
N SER A 19 -9.77 0.86 -39.29
CA SER A 19 -10.33 0.44 -38.02
C SER A 19 -9.29 -0.39 -37.25
N PRO A 20 -8.91 -0.03 -36.00
CA PRO A 20 -8.38 -1.05 -35.13
C PRO A 20 -9.50 -2.09 -35.02
N ASN A 21 -9.15 -3.36 -35.23
CA ASN A 21 -10.00 -4.45 -34.80
C ASN A 21 -10.26 -4.24 -33.31
N VAL A 22 -11.40 -3.62 -33.01
CA VAL A 22 -12.04 -3.63 -31.72
C VAL A 22 -12.59 -5.04 -31.58
N LEU A 23 -11.71 -5.99 -31.26
CA LEU A 23 -12.14 -7.10 -30.42
C LEU A 23 -12.15 -6.54 -28.99
N ALA A 24 -13.18 -5.75 -28.71
CA ALA A 24 -13.63 -5.52 -27.36
C ALA A 24 -13.97 -6.90 -26.76
N ASP A 25 -13.11 -7.32 -25.84
CA ASP A 25 -13.50 -7.59 -24.45
C ASP A 25 -14.89 -8.24 -24.28
N SER A 26 -14.94 -9.57 -24.34
CA SER A 26 -16.12 -10.34 -23.95
C SER A 26 -15.80 -11.58 -23.11
N GLN A 27 -14.61 -11.65 -22.51
CA GLN A 27 -14.34 -12.63 -21.46
C GLN A 27 -14.25 -11.91 -20.13
N PRO A 28 -15.06 -12.29 -19.11
CA PRO A 28 -14.88 -11.75 -17.78
C PRO A 28 -13.44 -11.96 -17.36
N PHE A 29 -12.86 -10.87 -16.88
CA PHE A 29 -11.49 -10.76 -16.48
C PHE A 29 -11.26 -11.60 -15.21
N ILE A 30 -10.91 -12.87 -15.39
CA ILE A 30 -10.74 -13.83 -14.29
C ILE A 30 -9.26 -14.17 -14.16
N PRO A 31 -8.60 -13.84 -13.02
CA PRO A 31 -7.25 -14.31 -12.75
C PRO A 31 -7.24 -15.84 -12.73
N ALA A 32 -6.58 -16.48 -13.69
CA ALA A 32 -6.27 -17.92 -13.62
C ALA A 32 -5.09 -18.21 -12.67
N GLY A 33 -4.82 -17.31 -11.71
CA GLY A 33 -3.68 -17.36 -10.80
C GLY A 33 -3.78 -18.52 -9.80
N GLY A 34 -2.63 -19.09 -9.44
CA GLY A 34 -2.50 -20.18 -8.48
C GLY A 34 -1.75 -19.76 -7.22
N ILE A 35 -1.82 -20.57 -6.17
CA ILE A 35 -1.07 -20.44 -4.89
C ILE A 35 0.47 -20.50 -5.02
N SER A 36 1.00 -20.44 -6.24
CA SER A 36 2.42 -20.61 -6.57
C SER A 36 2.82 -19.88 -7.85
N ALA A 37 1.99 -18.99 -8.39
CA ALA A 37 2.38 -18.24 -9.57
C ALA A 37 3.34 -17.11 -9.18
N SER A 38 4.27 -16.82 -10.09
CA SER A 38 5.31 -15.81 -9.89
C SER A 38 5.56 -15.19 -11.26
N ASN A 39 5.52 -13.87 -11.34
CA ASN A 39 5.83 -13.17 -12.58
C ASN A 39 7.10 -12.35 -12.38
N VAL A 40 8.26 -13.01 -12.46
CA VAL A 40 9.55 -12.33 -12.50
C VAL A 40 9.87 -12.02 -13.96
N TYR A 41 9.56 -10.79 -14.38
CA TYR A 41 9.83 -10.34 -15.74
C TYR A 41 11.33 -10.31 -16.01
N GLN A 42 11.77 -10.78 -17.18
CA GLN A 42 13.18 -10.87 -17.54
C GLN A 42 13.59 -9.77 -18.52
N PRO A 43 14.72 -9.06 -18.29
CA PRO A 43 15.57 -9.16 -17.10
C PRO A 43 14.87 -8.64 -15.83
N ASP A 44 15.16 -9.25 -14.68
CA ASP A 44 14.55 -8.85 -13.42
C ASP A 44 15.00 -7.44 -13.01
N GLY A 45 14.03 -6.53 -12.89
CA GLY A 45 14.26 -5.14 -12.54
C GLY A 45 14.03 -4.79 -11.07
N ARG A 46 13.71 -5.78 -10.21
CA ARG A 46 13.55 -5.52 -8.77
C ARG A 46 14.86 -5.03 -8.16
N LYS A 47 14.73 -4.17 -7.15
CA LYS A 47 15.84 -3.65 -6.36
C LYS A 47 15.62 -3.95 -4.89
N MET A 48 16.68 -4.34 -4.21
CA MET A 48 16.69 -4.44 -2.76
C MET A 48 16.55 -3.05 -2.15
N ILE A 49 15.72 -2.93 -1.13
CA ILE A 49 15.53 -1.67 -0.40
C ILE A 49 16.55 -1.59 0.73
N THR A 50 17.61 -0.83 0.54
CA THR A 50 18.71 -0.69 1.53
C THR A 50 18.54 0.51 2.48
N SER A 51 17.40 1.20 2.40
CA SER A 51 16.99 2.31 3.25
C SER A 51 15.64 2.02 3.93
N ALA A 52 15.41 0.78 4.33
CA ALA A 52 14.11 0.33 4.85
C ALA A 52 13.77 0.91 6.24
N ASN A 53 14.66 1.68 6.87
CA ASN A 53 14.37 2.48 8.05
C ASN A 53 13.76 3.86 7.72
N GLN A 54 13.64 4.23 6.44
CA GLN A 54 13.05 5.49 6.00
C GLN A 54 11.61 5.28 5.53
N PHE A 55 10.78 6.32 5.70
CA PHE A 55 9.44 6.35 5.13
C PHE A 55 9.53 6.43 3.58
N PRO A 56 8.72 5.66 2.84
CA PRO A 56 7.60 4.82 3.30
C PRO A 56 7.98 3.39 3.70
N TYR A 57 9.20 2.94 3.39
CA TYR A 57 9.63 1.55 3.52
C TYR A 57 9.60 1.00 4.94
N ASN A 58 9.85 1.85 5.94
CA ASN A 58 9.77 1.47 7.36
C ASN A 58 8.37 1.06 7.84
N THR A 59 7.34 1.34 7.04
CA THR A 59 5.96 0.91 7.31
C THR A 59 5.66 -0.48 6.74
N ILE A 60 6.52 -1.01 5.88
CA ILE A 60 6.32 -2.30 5.18
C ILE A 60 6.89 -3.42 6.04
N VAL A 61 6.08 -4.44 6.28
CA VAL A 61 6.38 -5.48 7.27
C VAL A 61 6.42 -6.86 6.65
N TYR A 62 7.26 -7.71 7.23
CA TYR A 62 7.33 -9.14 6.95
C TYR A 62 6.37 -9.86 7.89
N ILE A 63 5.55 -10.76 7.34
CA ILE A 63 4.52 -11.48 8.08
C ILE A 63 4.81 -12.98 8.00
N VAL A 64 4.82 -13.63 9.16
CA VAL A 64 4.87 -15.08 9.29
C VAL A 64 3.53 -15.55 9.82
N THR A 65 2.86 -16.43 9.11
CA THR A 65 1.56 -17.01 9.52
C THR A 65 1.66 -18.51 9.72
N VAL A 66 0.83 -19.05 10.60
CA VAL A 66 0.56 -20.49 10.69
C VAL A 66 -0.84 -20.71 10.14
N GLY A 67 -0.95 -21.40 9.00
CA GLY A 67 -2.23 -21.69 8.35
C GLY A 67 -3.15 -22.58 9.18
N GLY A 68 -4.40 -22.71 8.77
CA GLY A 68 -5.36 -23.62 9.41
C GLY A 68 -4.89 -25.08 9.38
N ASN A 69 -4.19 -25.46 8.32
CA ASN A 69 -3.49 -26.74 8.18
C ASN A 69 -2.23 -26.91 9.05
N GLY A 70 -1.76 -25.86 9.73
CA GLY A 70 -0.54 -25.86 10.54
C GLY A 70 0.75 -25.55 9.78
N THR A 71 0.71 -25.36 8.47
CA THR A 71 1.87 -24.99 7.65
C THR A 71 2.26 -23.52 7.89
N VAL A 72 3.56 -23.23 7.88
CA VAL A 72 4.08 -21.86 7.98
C VAL A 72 4.10 -21.20 6.60
N TYR A 73 3.57 -19.99 6.50
CA TYR A 73 3.60 -19.19 5.29
C TYR A 73 4.22 -17.81 5.57
N TYR A 74 4.84 -17.25 4.53
CA TYR A 74 5.50 -15.96 4.57
C TYR A 74 4.81 -15.00 3.62
N SER A 75 4.57 -13.77 4.07
CA SER A 75 3.87 -12.76 3.30
C SER A 75 4.33 -11.35 3.69
N SER A 76 3.69 -10.35 3.10
CA SER A 76 3.98 -8.93 3.30
C SER A 76 2.74 -8.19 3.81
N GLY A 77 2.96 -7.00 4.35
CA GLY A 77 1.89 -6.08 4.72
C GLY A 77 2.42 -4.68 4.91
N VAL A 78 1.52 -3.77 5.26
CA VAL A 78 1.85 -2.37 5.54
C VAL A 78 1.14 -1.86 6.78
N ILE A 79 1.88 -1.14 7.62
CA ILE A 79 1.33 -0.47 8.80
C ILE A 79 0.44 0.69 8.32
N ILE A 80 -0.83 0.68 8.77
CA ILE A 80 -1.84 1.68 8.42
C ILE A 80 -2.39 2.43 9.63
N ALA A 81 -2.01 2.05 10.85
CA ALA A 81 -2.40 2.72 12.10
C ALA A 81 -1.42 2.33 13.22
N PRO A 82 -1.51 2.90 14.43
CA PRO A 82 -0.59 2.61 15.53
C PRO A 82 -0.33 1.11 15.75
N ASN A 83 -1.35 0.27 15.71
CA ASN A 83 -1.23 -1.18 15.93
C ASN A 83 -1.90 -1.99 14.81
N THR A 84 -1.93 -1.49 13.58
CA THR A 84 -2.69 -2.15 12.51
C THR A 84 -1.86 -2.32 11.26
N VAL A 85 -1.90 -3.53 10.70
CA VAL A 85 -1.33 -3.88 9.40
C VAL A 85 -2.45 -4.22 8.42
N LEU A 86 -2.39 -3.64 7.23
CA LEU A 86 -3.17 -4.04 6.05
C LEU A 86 -2.37 -5.05 5.23
N THR A 87 -3.01 -6.11 4.77
CA THR A 87 -2.43 -7.19 3.98
C THR A 87 -3.51 -7.79 3.08
N ALA A 88 -3.22 -8.89 2.37
CA ALA A 88 -4.21 -9.61 1.58
C ALA A 88 -5.15 -10.43 2.48
N GLY A 89 -6.39 -10.63 2.06
CA GLY A 89 -7.36 -11.49 2.73
C GLY A 89 -6.89 -12.95 2.80
N HIS A 90 -6.23 -13.45 1.75
CA HIS A 90 -5.70 -14.81 1.67
C HIS A 90 -4.53 -15.08 2.62
N VAL A 91 -3.88 -14.03 3.14
CA VAL A 91 -2.90 -14.13 4.23
C VAL A 91 -3.60 -14.50 5.56
N ILE A 92 -4.90 -14.20 5.69
CA ILE A 92 -5.70 -14.43 6.91
C ILE A 92 -6.62 -15.64 6.78
N TYR A 93 -7.28 -15.80 5.63
CA TYR A 93 -8.20 -16.90 5.35
C TYR A 93 -7.89 -17.48 3.98
N ASN A 94 -7.55 -18.76 3.91
CA ASN A 94 -7.35 -19.44 2.63
C ASN A 94 -7.86 -20.88 2.77
N ARG A 95 -8.93 -21.22 2.04
CA ARG A 95 -9.62 -22.50 2.10
C ARG A 95 -8.71 -23.68 1.74
N PRO A 96 -7.87 -23.62 0.67
CA PRO A 96 -6.84 -24.63 0.42
C PRO A 96 -5.84 -24.83 1.57
N ASN A 97 -5.53 -23.78 2.33
CA ASN A 97 -4.60 -23.81 3.48
C ASN A 97 -5.29 -24.11 4.82
N GLY A 98 -6.52 -24.64 4.79
CA GLY A 98 -7.28 -25.01 5.98
C GLY A 98 -8.12 -23.90 6.60
N GLY A 99 -8.42 -22.84 5.84
CA GLY A 99 -9.28 -21.72 6.26
C GLY A 99 -8.49 -20.63 6.99
N TYR A 100 -9.01 -20.19 8.13
CA TYR A 100 -8.37 -19.13 8.92
C TYR A 100 -7.00 -19.57 9.46
N ILE A 101 -6.04 -18.65 9.43
CA ILE A 101 -4.76 -18.81 10.11
C ILE A 101 -4.97 -19.05 11.62
N LYS A 102 -4.11 -19.87 12.22
CA LYS A 102 -4.06 -20.09 13.66
C LYS A 102 -3.42 -18.89 14.36
N SER A 103 -2.28 -18.43 13.85
CA SER A 103 -1.51 -17.32 14.42
C SER A 103 -0.75 -16.55 13.34
N ALA A 104 -0.32 -15.34 13.68
CA ALA A 104 0.58 -14.54 12.87
C ALA A 104 1.55 -13.76 13.75
N THR A 105 2.74 -13.50 13.19
CA THR A 105 3.77 -12.64 13.78
C THR A 105 4.29 -11.68 12.72
N VAL A 106 4.41 -10.41 13.10
CA VAL A 106 4.84 -9.32 12.22
C VAL A 106 6.23 -8.85 12.65
N TYR A 107 7.06 -8.54 11.66
CA TYR A 107 8.43 -8.06 11.82
C TYR A 107 8.66 -6.81 10.96
N GLN A 108 9.31 -5.80 11.53
CA GLN A 108 9.83 -4.65 10.79
C GLN A 108 11.15 -5.02 10.10
N ALA A 109 11.62 -4.19 9.16
CA ALA A 109 12.93 -4.33 8.55
C ALA A 109 14.03 -3.59 9.32
N ASN A 110 15.26 -4.12 9.26
CA ASN A 110 16.48 -3.38 9.51
C ASN A 110 16.69 -2.32 8.41
N ALA A 111 17.56 -1.34 8.65
CA ALA A 111 17.88 -0.33 7.64
C ALA A 111 18.30 -0.94 6.29
N ASN A 112 19.05 -2.05 6.30
CA ASN A 112 19.52 -2.74 5.11
C ASN A 112 18.44 -3.54 4.34
N GLY A 113 17.18 -3.51 4.77
CA GLY A 113 16.08 -4.22 4.09
C GLY A 113 15.85 -5.65 4.53
N THR A 114 16.71 -6.23 5.37
CA THR A 114 16.45 -7.56 5.96
C THR A 114 15.40 -7.43 7.06
N TYR A 115 14.48 -8.40 7.19
CA TYR A 115 13.57 -8.41 8.33
C TYR A 115 14.35 -8.51 9.65
N ASN A 116 13.83 -7.89 10.70
CA ASN A 116 14.45 -7.85 12.02
C ASN A 116 13.69 -8.77 12.99
N SER A 117 14.27 -9.93 13.29
CA SER A 117 13.68 -10.91 14.21
C SER A 117 13.43 -10.37 15.63
N ASN A 118 14.20 -9.37 16.07
CA ASN A 118 14.02 -8.75 17.39
C ASN A 118 12.76 -7.86 17.48
N THR A 119 12.13 -7.55 16.34
CA THR A 119 10.93 -6.71 16.27
C THR A 119 9.63 -7.51 16.30
N ALA A 120 9.72 -8.81 16.62
CA ALA A 120 8.59 -9.72 16.69
C ALA A 120 7.41 -9.09 17.44
N THR A 121 6.28 -9.00 16.74
CA THR A 121 5.03 -8.47 17.28
C THR A 121 3.92 -9.46 16.97
N THR A 122 3.26 -9.94 18.02
CA THR A 122 2.20 -10.93 17.89
C THR A 122 0.93 -10.26 17.38
N VAL A 123 0.19 -10.95 16.51
CA VAL A 123 -1.14 -10.52 16.08
C VAL A 123 -2.17 -10.95 17.11
N THR A 124 -2.97 -10.00 17.60
CA THR A 124 -4.04 -10.20 18.59
C THR A 124 -5.44 -10.19 17.99
N GLY A 125 -5.59 -9.68 16.76
CA GLY A 125 -6.84 -9.64 16.02
C GLY A 125 -6.60 -9.83 14.53
N LYS A 126 -7.54 -10.49 13.84
CA LYS A 126 -7.46 -10.73 12.40
C LYS A 126 -8.85 -10.61 11.79
N VAL A 127 -8.95 -9.88 10.68
CA VAL A 127 -10.20 -9.70 9.93
C VAL A 127 -9.88 -9.85 8.45
N ALA A 128 -10.42 -10.88 7.81
CA ALA A 128 -10.46 -10.97 6.35
C ALA A 128 -11.74 -10.32 5.85
N ASN A 129 -11.70 -9.65 4.70
CA ASN A 129 -12.89 -9.08 4.08
C ASN A 129 -13.95 -10.18 3.84
N PRO A 130 -15.22 -9.96 4.24
CA PRO A 130 -16.27 -10.96 4.06
C PRO A 130 -16.49 -11.41 2.61
N ASP A 131 -16.29 -10.51 1.62
CA ASP A 131 -16.39 -10.87 0.20
C ASP A 131 -15.31 -11.89 -0.20
N TRP A 132 -14.07 -11.69 0.26
CA TRP A 132 -12.99 -12.67 0.09
C TRP A 132 -13.35 -14.01 0.73
N VAL A 133 -13.74 -14.01 2.00
CA VAL A 133 -14.06 -15.25 2.73
C VAL A 133 -15.18 -16.02 2.03
N ALA A 134 -16.24 -15.33 1.61
CA ALA A 134 -17.37 -15.95 0.91
C ALA A 134 -16.92 -16.60 -0.41
N LYS A 135 -16.14 -15.89 -1.23
CA LYS A 135 -15.69 -16.36 -2.54
C LYS A 135 -14.62 -17.46 -2.46
N ASP A 136 -13.67 -17.35 -1.54
CA ASP A 136 -12.61 -18.34 -1.36
C ASP A 136 -13.11 -19.62 -0.66
N SER A 137 -14.12 -19.52 0.20
CA SER A 137 -14.66 -20.70 0.93
C SER A 137 -15.25 -21.80 0.05
N VAL A 138 -15.64 -21.46 -1.18
CA VAL A 138 -16.32 -22.36 -2.12
C VAL A 138 -15.42 -22.88 -3.24
N ILE A 139 -14.17 -22.42 -3.33
CA ILE A 139 -13.23 -22.89 -4.36
C ILE A 139 -12.28 -23.96 -3.82
N THR A 140 -11.85 -24.84 -4.72
CA THR A 140 -10.91 -25.94 -4.42
C THR A 140 -9.48 -25.64 -4.80
N LYS A 141 -9.27 -24.76 -5.80
CA LYS A 141 -7.94 -24.37 -6.30
C LYS A 141 -8.01 -23.00 -6.98
N GLY A 142 -6.91 -22.25 -6.91
CA GLY A 142 -6.72 -21.00 -7.65
C GLY A 142 -7.28 -19.78 -6.91
N TYR A 143 -7.37 -18.65 -7.63
CA TYR A 143 -8.03 -17.43 -7.18
C TYR A 143 -9.52 -17.46 -7.56
N PRO A 144 -10.44 -16.90 -6.75
CA PRO A 144 -11.86 -16.90 -7.07
C PRO A 144 -12.20 -16.22 -8.40
N SER A 145 -13.10 -16.83 -9.16
CA SER A 145 -13.37 -16.47 -10.56
C SER A 145 -14.23 -15.22 -10.78
N ASN A 146 -14.55 -14.46 -9.73
CA ASN A 146 -15.47 -13.34 -9.76
C ASN A 146 -14.91 -12.10 -9.05
N ASN A 147 -13.58 -11.96 -9.04
CA ASN A 147 -12.82 -10.86 -8.44
C ASN A 147 -13.23 -10.54 -7.00
N ALA A 148 -12.46 -11.03 -6.03
CA ALA A 148 -12.73 -10.81 -4.62
C ALA A 148 -12.04 -9.54 -4.08
N ASP A 149 -12.67 -8.88 -3.10
CA ASP A 149 -12.01 -7.92 -2.23
C ASP A 149 -11.04 -8.65 -1.29
N ASP A 150 -9.93 -9.14 -1.82
CA ASP A 150 -8.89 -9.88 -1.10
C ASP A 150 -8.05 -8.98 -0.17
N LEU A 151 -8.73 -8.41 0.84
CA LEU A 151 -8.14 -7.52 1.85
C LEU A 151 -8.21 -8.16 3.24
N GLY A 152 -7.16 -7.95 4.02
CA GLY A 152 -7.01 -8.46 5.37
C GLY A 152 -6.44 -7.41 6.31
N ILE A 153 -6.91 -7.38 7.55
CA ILE A 153 -6.45 -6.50 8.61
C ILE A 153 -5.93 -7.34 9.77
N LEU A 154 -4.72 -7.02 10.24
CA LEU A 154 -4.12 -7.61 11.43
C LEU A 154 -3.96 -6.55 12.52
N THR A 155 -4.46 -6.83 13.71
CA THR A 155 -4.25 -6.03 14.92
C THR A 155 -3.03 -6.55 15.67
N LEU A 156 -2.11 -5.66 16.01
CA LEU A 156 -0.84 -5.96 16.65
C LEU A 156 -0.93 -5.81 18.17
N SER A 157 -0.12 -6.59 18.89
CA SER A 157 0.05 -6.48 20.35
C SER A 157 0.84 -5.24 20.79
N LYS A 158 1.44 -4.50 19.86
CA LYS A 158 2.27 -3.32 20.10
C LYS A 158 1.88 -2.20 19.12
N ASN A 159 2.03 -0.95 19.57
CA ASN A 159 1.79 0.24 18.75
C ASN A 159 2.99 0.56 17.83
N VAL A 160 3.38 -0.37 16.96
CA VAL A 160 4.54 -0.23 16.04
C VAL A 160 4.45 1.01 15.14
N GLY A 161 3.23 1.37 14.71
CA GLY A 161 2.97 2.52 13.86
C GLY A 161 3.33 3.86 14.46
N LEU A 162 3.43 3.99 15.79
CA LEU A 162 3.85 5.25 16.43
C LEU A 162 5.33 5.58 16.15
N SER A 163 6.18 4.57 15.96
CA SER A 163 7.59 4.76 15.60
C SER A 163 7.82 4.86 14.09
N THR A 164 7.04 4.13 13.29
CA THR A 164 7.23 4.08 11.83
C THR A 164 6.49 5.18 11.09
N GLY A 165 5.42 5.72 11.69
CA GLY A 165 4.34 6.34 10.94
C GLY A 165 3.56 5.30 10.14
N TRP A 166 2.63 5.77 9.31
CA TRP A 166 1.90 4.93 8.37
C TRP A 166 1.57 5.70 7.10
N MET A 167 1.50 4.98 5.98
CA MET A 167 1.15 5.56 4.68
C MET A 167 -0.32 5.99 4.66
N GLY A 168 -0.60 7.04 3.88
CA GLY A 168 -1.98 7.36 3.54
C GLY A 168 -2.60 6.33 2.59
N MET A 169 -3.90 6.42 2.39
CA MET A 169 -4.66 5.59 1.44
C MET A 169 -5.44 6.52 0.52
N THR A 170 -5.57 6.16 -0.75
CA THR A 170 -6.36 6.93 -1.70
C THR A 170 -7.08 6.01 -2.68
N SER A 171 -8.30 6.41 -3.05
CA SER A 171 -9.06 5.78 -4.13
C SER A 171 -8.74 6.35 -5.50
N ALA A 172 -7.93 7.41 -5.56
CA ALA A 172 -7.50 8.01 -6.81
C ALA A 172 -6.45 7.11 -7.49
N LEU A 173 -6.89 6.42 -8.53
CA LEU A 173 -6.04 5.57 -9.37
C LEU A 173 -6.48 5.71 -10.84
N SER A 174 -5.52 5.88 -11.75
CA SER A 174 -5.79 5.96 -13.20
C SER A 174 -4.86 5.03 -13.99
N THR A 175 -5.27 4.70 -15.22
CA THR A 175 -4.44 3.92 -16.14
C THR A 175 -3.17 4.69 -16.44
N ASN A 176 -2.05 3.98 -16.59
CA ASN A 176 -0.71 4.52 -16.77
C ASN A 176 -0.16 5.30 -15.56
N GLN A 177 -0.88 5.40 -14.44
CA GLN A 177 -0.33 6.02 -13.23
C GLN A 177 0.87 5.23 -12.72
N THR A 178 1.96 5.93 -12.42
CA THR A 178 3.16 5.35 -11.82
C THR A 178 2.87 4.88 -10.40
N ILE A 179 3.23 3.64 -10.13
CA ILE A 179 3.07 2.96 -8.85
C ILE A 179 4.35 2.19 -8.50
N SER A 180 4.50 1.88 -7.23
CA SER A 180 5.55 0.97 -6.74
C SER A 180 4.92 -0.17 -5.96
N LEU A 181 5.48 -1.36 -6.13
CA LEU A 181 5.23 -2.54 -5.31
C LEU A 181 6.50 -2.81 -4.51
N VAL A 182 6.37 -2.90 -3.18
CA VAL A 182 7.50 -3.22 -2.31
C VAL A 182 7.05 -4.20 -1.23
N GLY A 183 7.84 -5.25 -1.00
CA GLY A 183 7.60 -6.21 0.08
C GLY A 183 8.69 -7.27 0.14
N PHE A 184 8.34 -8.46 0.60
CA PHE A 184 9.28 -9.54 0.91
C PHE A 184 9.07 -10.76 0.01
N PRO A 185 9.61 -10.74 -1.23
CA PRO A 185 9.52 -11.89 -2.12
C PRO A 185 10.36 -13.08 -1.61
N GLY A 186 9.82 -14.28 -1.74
CA GLY A 186 10.40 -15.52 -1.21
C GLY A 186 11.67 -15.99 -1.91
N ASP A 187 11.91 -15.58 -3.16
CA ASP A 187 13.17 -15.82 -3.87
C ASP A 187 14.33 -14.93 -3.37
N HIS A 188 14.02 -13.93 -2.54
CA HIS A 188 14.98 -13.15 -1.75
C HIS A 188 14.65 -13.25 -0.26
N ALA A 189 14.86 -14.45 0.31
CA ALA A 189 14.44 -14.82 1.65
C ALA A 189 14.69 -13.72 2.71
N GLY A 190 13.59 -13.20 3.27
CA GLY A 190 13.61 -12.23 4.35
C GLY A 190 14.13 -10.83 3.98
N GLN A 191 14.33 -10.53 2.70
CA GLN A 191 14.79 -9.24 2.21
C GLN A 191 13.63 -8.46 1.59
N MET A 192 13.63 -7.14 1.82
CA MET A 192 12.69 -6.22 1.21
C MET A 192 13.18 -5.84 -0.19
N TRP A 193 12.35 -6.09 -1.19
CA TRP A 193 12.61 -5.76 -2.59
C TRP A 193 11.40 -5.06 -3.18
N GLY A 194 11.64 -4.25 -4.20
CA GLY A 194 10.56 -3.58 -4.89
C GLY A 194 10.90 -3.21 -6.32
N MET A 195 9.86 -2.83 -7.05
CA MET A 195 9.94 -2.37 -8.43
C MET A 195 8.83 -1.36 -8.68
N SER A 196 9.10 -0.38 -9.53
CA SER A 196 8.12 0.60 -9.97
C SER A 196 7.69 0.29 -11.40
N GLY A 197 6.45 0.64 -11.71
CA GLY A 197 5.83 0.47 -13.02
C GLY A 197 4.55 1.26 -13.09
N ASN A 198 3.60 0.83 -13.93
CA ASN A 198 2.39 1.58 -14.18
C ASN A 198 1.14 0.68 -14.10
N VAL A 199 0.03 1.28 -13.68
CA VAL A 199 -1.29 0.64 -13.77
C VAL A 199 -1.64 0.38 -15.24
N SER A 200 -2.07 -0.84 -15.56
CA SER A 200 -2.40 -1.24 -16.93
C SER A 200 -3.91 -1.23 -17.20
N ARG A 201 -4.73 -1.80 -16.32
CA ARG A 201 -6.19 -1.90 -16.50
C ARG A 201 -6.92 -2.02 -15.18
N PHE A 202 -8.23 -1.76 -15.21
CA PHE A 202 -9.12 -1.92 -14.07
C PHE A 202 -10.16 -3.01 -14.35
N SER A 203 -10.48 -3.78 -13.32
CA SER A 203 -11.56 -4.76 -13.29
C SER A 203 -12.05 -4.91 -11.85
N SER A 204 -12.95 -4.01 -11.44
CA SER A 204 -13.37 -3.84 -10.05
C SER A 204 -13.66 -5.16 -9.31
N PRO A 205 -13.14 -5.35 -8.07
CA PRO A 205 -12.29 -4.43 -7.30
C PRO A 205 -10.79 -4.50 -7.67
N LEU A 206 -10.40 -5.33 -8.63
CA LEU A 206 -9.01 -5.49 -9.03
C LEU A 206 -8.54 -4.40 -10.00
N PHE A 207 -7.24 -4.14 -9.98
CA PHE A 207 -6.52 -3.50 -11.07
C PHE A 207 -5.28 -4.34 -11.39
N SER A 208 -4.81 -4.23 -12.61
CA SER A 208 -3.58 -4.88 -13.02
C SER A 208 -2.46 -3.89 -13.26
N TYR A 209 -1.25 -4.40 -13.20
CA TYR A 209 -0.05 -3.70 -13.58
C TYR A 209 0.91 -4.71 -14.21
N SER A 210 1.51 -4.30 -15.33
CA SER A 210 2.51 -5.06 -16.07
C SER A 210 3.88 -4.42 -15.86
N ASN A 211 4.94 -5.23 -15.97
CA ASN A 211 6.34 -4.81 -15.80
C ASN A 211 6.77 -4.48 -14.36
N ILE A 212 6.04 -4.93 -13.35
CA ILE A 212 6.51 -4.95 -11.96
C ILE A 212 6.70 -6.40 -11.57
N SER A 213 7.95 -6.87 -11.49
CA SER A 213 8.22 -8.26 -11.13
C SER A 213 7.72 -8.61 -9.72
N MET A 214 7.12 -9.78 -9.58
CA MET A 214 6.56 -10.30 -8.33
C MET A 214 6.99 -11.76 -8.11
N TYR A 215 7.07 -12.16 -6.85
CA TYR A 215 7.27 -13.54 -6.42
C TYR A 215 6.40 -13.82 -5.18
N PRO A 216 5.95 -15.07 -4.94
CA PRO A 216 5.31 -15.48 -3.70
C PRO A 216 6.02 -14.95 -2.46
N GLY A 217 5.25 -14.48 -1.47
CA GLY A 217 5.77 -13.70 -0.33
C GLY A 217 5.45 -12.21 -0.41
N GLN A 218 5.25 -11.67 -1.62
CA GLN A 218 4.73 -10.31 -1.81
C GLN A 218 3.20 -10.21 -1.73
N SER A 219 2.51 -11.29 -1.40
CA SER A 219 1.11 -11.25 -1.02
C SER A 219 0.89 -10.27 0.13
N GLY A 220 0.01 -9.29 -0.06
CA GLY A 220 -0.26 -8.24 0.94
C GLY A 220 0.68 -7.03 0.88
N SER A 221 1.69 -7.03 0.00
CA SER A 221 2.54 -5.86 -0.23
C SER A 221 1.69 -4.64 -0.64
N PRO A 222 2.00 -3.43 -0.13
CA PRO A 222 1.35 -2.23 -0.61
C PRO A 222 1.74 -1.93 -2.05
N VAL A 223 0.75 -1.56 -2.85
CA VAL A 223 0.94 -0.83 -4.09
C VAL A 223 0.66 0.65 -3.79
N PHE A 224 1.64 1.51 -3.99
CA PHE A 224 1.53 2.93 -3.64
C PHE A 224 2.00 3.86 -4.77
N ASN A 225 1.42 5.05 -4.82
CA ASN A 225 1.73 6.07 -5.82
C ASN A 225 2.98 6.90 -5.44
N THR A 226 3.36 7.86 -6.29
CA THR A 226 4.51 8.74 -6.06
C THR A 226 4.37 9.65 -4.84
N SER A 227 3.14 9.91 -4.39
CA SER A 227 2.84 10.60 -3.13
C SER A 227 2.86 9.67 -1.91
N GLN A 228 3.27 8.41 -2.08
CA GLN A 228 3.39 7.42 -1.01
C GLN A 228 2.05 7.09 -0.34
N ASN A 229 0.96 7.24 -1.08
CA ASN A 229 -0.36 6.77 -0.69
C ASN A 229 -0.62 5.38 -1.26
N ILE A 230 -1.11 4.47 -0.44
CA ILE A 230 -1.58 3.14 -0.86
C ILE A 230 -2.76 3.35 -1.81
N VAL A 231 -2.64 2.76 -3.00
CA VAL A 231 -3.70 2.72 -4.02
C VAL A 231 -4.29 1.31 -4.14
N GLY A 232 -3.59 0.31 -3.61
CA GLY A 232 -4.05 -1.07 -3.59
C GLY A 232 -3.14 -2.00 -2.81
N ILE A 233 -3.57 -3.25 -2.67
CA ILE A 233 -2.81 -4.33 -2.02
C ILE A 233 -2.59 -5.43 -3.05
N ASN A 234 -1.34 -5.90 -3.18
CA ASN A 234 -0.99 -6.99 -4.10
C ASN A 234 -1.56 -8.32 -3.62
N VAL A 235 -2.24 -9.06 -4.51
CA VAL A 235 -3.02 -10.24 -4.12
C VAL A 235 -2.87 -11.44 -5.05
N ALA A 236 -2.58 -11.21 -6.33
CA ALA A 236 -2.60 -12.27 -7.32
C ALA A 236 -1.80 -11.90 -8.58
N GLU A 237 -1.65 -12.89 -9.45
CA GLU A 237 -0.92 -12.77 -10.69
C GLU A 237 -1.54 -13.68 -11.76
N ALA A 238 -1.41 -13.28 -13.03
CA ALA A 238 -1.74 -14.16 -14.14
C ALA A 238 -0.69 -15.26 -14.23
N GLN A 239 -1.13 -16.52 -14.28
CA GLN A 239 -0.23 -17.65 -14.36
C GLN A 239 0.48 -17.68 -15.72
N TYR A 240 1.81 -17.50 -15.72
CA TYR A 240 2.64 -17.82 -16.87
C TYR A 240 2.83 -19.34 -16.98
N LEU A 241 2.75 -19.85 -18.22
CA LEU A 241 2.83 -21.26 -18.66
C LEU A 241 3.25 -22.29 -17.58
N ASN A 242 2.41 -23.30 -17.36
CA ASN A 242 2.78 -24.49 -16.59
C ASN A 242 2.37 -25.79 -17.34
N PRO A 243 3.34 -26.57 -17.85
CA PRO A 243 4.78 -26.31 -17.84
C PRO A 243 5.21 -25.28 -18.91
N ASN A 244 6.15 -24.41 -18.58
CA ASN A 244 6.91 -23.63 -19.56
C ASN A 244 7.89 -24.59 -20.27
N PRO A 245 7.75 -24.82 -21.58
CA PRO A 245 8.61 -25.76 -22.30
C PRO A 245 10.09 -25.32 -22.38
N ASN A 246 10.43 -24.09 -21.95
CA ASN A 246 11.76 -23.50 -22.04
C ASN A 246 12.47 -23.26 -20.68
N GLY A 247 11.91 -23.69 -19.54
CA GLY A 247 12.55 -23.57 -18.22
C GLY A 247 11.63 -23.06 -17.09
N ASP A 248 12.21 -22.37 -16.09
CA ASP A 248 11.53 -21.90 -14.86
C ASP A 248 10.19 -21.18 -15.15
N ASN A 249 9.09 -21.75 -14.68
CA ASN A 249 7.71 -21.26 -14.88
C ASN A 249 7.49 -19.85 -14.28
N ASN A 250 8.42 -19.37 -13.44
CA ASN A 250 8.34 -18.07 -12.77
C ASN A 250 8.96 -16.91 -13.56
N LYS A 251 9.67 -17.21 -14.66
CA LYS A 251 10.42 -16.23 -15.44
C LYS A 251 9.69 -15.86 -16.72
N VAL A 252 9.06 -14.69 -16.71
CA VAL A 252 8.24 -14.20 -17.82
C VAL A 252 9.10 -13.30 -18.72
N PRO A 253 9.19 -13.54 -20.04
CA PRO A 253 9.82 -12.57 -20.94
C PRO A 253 9.10 -11.22 -20.85
N SER A 254 9.83 -10.10 -20.70
CA SER A 254 9.21 -8.76 -20.56
C SER A 254 8.27 -8.41 -21.72
N ALA A 255 8.51 -8.93 -22.93
CA ALA A 255 7.62 -8.76 -24.08
C ALA A 255 6.21 -9.34 -23.87
N LEU A 256 6.03 -10.25 -22.91
CA LEU A 256 4.75 -10.88 -22.58
C LEU A 256 4.10 -10.29 -21.31
N ALA A 257 4.68 -9.26 -20.69
CA ALA A 257 4.21 -8.75 -19.40
C ALA A 257 2.73 -8.30 -19.40
N SER A 258 2.23 -7.76 -20.51
CA SER A 258 0.83 -7.35 -20.63
C SER A 258 -0.14 -8.55 -20.71
N GLN A 259 0.33 -9.71 -21.19
CA GLN A 259 -0.44 -10.95 -21.25
C GLN A 259 -0.48 -11.66 -19.89
N TYR A 260 0.59 -11.51 -19.11
CA TYR A 260 0.73 -12.10 -17.77
C TYR A 260 0.99 -11.02 -16.70
N PRO A 261 0.02 -10.14 -16.41
CA PRO A 261 0.22 -9.08 -15.43
C PRO A 261 -0.01 -9.56 -14.00
N ASN A 262 0.33 -8.68 -13.06
CA ASN A 262 0.07 -8.83 -11.64
C ASN A 262 -1.16 -8.02 -11.24
N TYR A 263 -1.77 -8.37 -10.11
CA TYR A 263 -3.05 -7.86 -9.65
C TYR A 263 -2.99 -7.35 -8.22
N GLY A 264 -3.58 -6.18 -8.02
CA GLY A 264 -3.91 -5.69 -6.70
C GLY A 264 -5.40 -5.48 -6.54
N VAL A 265 -5.90 -5.58 -5.31
CA VAL A 265 -7.20 -5.02 -4.95
C VAL A 265 -7.04 -3.51 -4.86
N GLN A 266 -7.78 -2.76 -5.68
CA GLN A 266 -7.80 -1.30 -5.63
C GLN A 266 -8.42 -0.87 -4.29
N LEU A 267 -7.85 0.16 -3.65
CA LEU A 267 -8.50 0.80 -2.51
C LEU A 267 -9.60 1.75 -2.98
N THR A 268 -10.73 1.21 -3.44
CA THR A 268 -11.89 2.05 -3.78
C THR A 268 -12.47 2.73 -2.53
N THR A 269 -13.43 3.65 -2.70
CA THR A 269 -14.08 4.31 -1.57
C THR A 269 -14.73 3.31 -0.61
N SER A 270 -15.37 2.24 -1.14
CA SER A 270 -15.98 1.21 -0.29
C SER A 270 -14.93 0.41 0.48
N ASN A 271 -13.79 0.10 -0.14
CA ASN A 271 -12.69 -0.59 0.54
C ASN A 271 -12.09 0.27 1.65
N ILE A 272 -11.84 1.55 1.39
CA ILE A 272 -11.33 2.49 2.42
C ILE A 272 -12.33 2.59 3.56
N ASN A 273 -13.63 2.73 3.29
CA ASN A 273 -14.66 2.75 4.33
C ASN A 273 -14.68 1.46 5.15
N TRP A 274 -14.54 0.29 4.51
CA TRP A 274 -14.43 -0.99 5.21
C TRP A 274 -13.20 -1.03 6.13
N ILE A 275 -12.04 -0.56 5.66
CA ILE A 275 -10.82 -0.48 6.48
C ILE A 275 -11.06 0.44 7.69
N GLN A 276 -11.56 1.66 7.48
CA GLN A 276 -11.81 2.63 8.55
C GLN A 276 -12.83 2.15 9.58
N ASN A 277 -13.84 1.38 9.15
CA ASN A 277 -14.82 0.79 10.06
C ASN A 277 -14.22 -0.30 10.96
N ASN A 278 -13.23 -1.04 10.47
CA ASN A 278 -12.53 -2.09 11.22
C ASN A 278 -11.30 -1.56 11.98
N VAL A 279 -10.90 -0.31 11.73
CA VAL A 279 -9.73 0.32 12.36
C VAL A 279 -10.16 1.65 12.98
N PRO A 280 -10.64 1.67 14.24
CA PRO A 280 -11.18 2.88 14.86
C PRO A 280 -10.22 4.08 14.87
N ALA A 281 -8.91 3.84 14.96
CA ALA A 281 -7.88 4.88 14.87
C ALA A 281 -7.82 5.59 13.50
N LEU A 282 -8.41 4.97 12.47
CA LEU A 282 -8.56 5.49 11.12
C LEU A 282 -9.97 6.03 10.86
N LYS A 283 -10.76 6.38 11.88
CA LYS A 283 -11.95 7.20 11.66
C LYS A 283 -11.53 8.67 11.60
N ALA A 284 -12.21 9.47 10.79
CA ALA A 284 -12.03 10.91 10.84
C ALA A 284 -12.31 11.37 12.27
N THR A 285 -11.31 11.97 12.90
CA THR A 285 -11.38 12.47 14.26
C THR A 285 -11.24 13.98 14.20
N ALA A 286 -12.05 14.68 14.98
CA ALA A 286 -11.93 16.10 15.17
C ALA A 286 -10.49 16.47 15.57
N LEU A 287 -9.92 17.45 14.86
CA LEU A 287 -8.72 18.15 15.30
C LEU A 287 -9.17 19.37 16.09
N TYR A 288 -8.86 19.33 17.38
CA TYR A 288 -9.13 20.39 18.33
C TYR A 288 -8.04 21.45 18.24
N ARG A 289 -8.40 22.71 18.48
CA ARG A 289 -7.46 23.82 18.63
C ARG A 289 -7.61 24.44 20.01
N VAL A 290 -6.49 24.68 20.67
CA VAL A 290 -6.40 25.37 21.96
C VAL A 290 -5.37 26.49 21.84
N TYR A 291 -5.70 27.65 22.39
CA TYR A 291 -4.91 28.88 22.34
C TYR A 291 -4.31 29.20 23.70
N ASN A 292 -3.02 29.52 23.74
CA ASN A 292 -2.34 29.98 24.95
C ASN A 292 -2.32 31.51 24.99
N PRO A 293 -3.09 32.16 25.88
CA PRO A 293 -3.12 33.62 25.98
C PRO A 293 -1.81 34.23 26.48
N ASN A 294 -0.93 33.45 27.11
CA ASN A 294 0.31 33.96 27.70
C ASN A 294 1.44 34.16 26.67
N ASN A 295 1.43 33.42 25.57
CA ASN A 295 2.47 33.48 24.54
C ASN A 295 1.93 33.52 23.10
N GLY A 296 0.62 33.45 22.90
CA GLY A 296 -0.02 33.50 21.59
C GLY A 296 -0.03 32.18 20.81
N GLU A 297 0.49 31.09 21.38
CA GLU A 297 0.61 29.80 20.72
C GLU A 297 -0.75 29.13 20.48
N HIS A 298 -0.87 28.41 19.36
CA HIS A 298 -1.98 27.49 19.12
C HIS A 298 -1.44 26.06 19.08
N LEU A 299 -2.08 25.17 19.82
CA LEU A 299 -1.81 23.74 19.76
C LEU A 299 -2.97 23.02 19.08
N TYR A 300 -2.62 22.13 18.16
CA TYR A 300 -3.54 21.31 17.38
C TYR A 300 -3.41 19.86 17.83
N THR A 301 -4.52 19.25 18.23
CA THR A 301 -4.51 17.89 18.77
C THR A 301 -5.79 17.13 18.48
N LYS A 302 -5.67 15.81 18.31
CA LYS A 302 -6.81 14.87 18.29
C LYS A 302 -7.16 14.35 19.69
N ASN A 303 -6.35 14.67 20.71
CA ASN A 303 -6.47 14.15 22.06
C ASN A 303 -7.28 15.10 22.96
N LEU A 304 -8.52 14.73 23.26
CA LEU A 304 -9.38 15.52 24.13
C LEU A 304 -8.84 15.63 25.57
N ASN A 305 -8.04 14.67 26.06
CA ASN A 305 -7.41 14.77 27.37
C ASN A 305 -6.30 15.84 27.39
N GLU A 306 -5.58 16.03 26.28
CA GLU A 306 -4.61 17.13 26.13
C GLU A 306 -5.35 18.49 26.18
N VAL A 307 -6.48 18.61 25.48
CA VAL A 307 -7.37 19.78 25.56
C VAL A 307 -7.83 20.08 26.99
N ILE A 308 -8.34 19.06 27.70
CA ILE A 308 -8.81 19.21 29.09
C ILE A 308 -7.66 19.61 30.03
N SER A 309 -6.45 19.10 29.79
CA SER A 309 -5.30 19.40 30.65
C SER A 309 -4.79 20.82 30.44
N LEU A 310 -4.75 21.28 29.18
CA LEU A 310 -4.33 22.63 28.82
C LEU A 310 -5.34 23.70 29.29
N THR A 311 -6.64 23.42 29.18
CA THR A 311 -7.68 24.35 29.67
C THR A 311 -7.62 24.55 31.19
N LYS A 312 -7.28 23.51 31.96
CA LYS A 312 -7.07 23.63 33.42
C LYS A 312 -5.90 24.53 33.81
N VAL A 313 -4.91 24.69 32.94
CA VAL A 313 -3.73 25.55 33.18
C VAL A 313 -3.82 26.89 32.44
N GLY A 314 -5.03 27.30 32.04
CA GLY A 314 -5.32 28.65 31.54
C GLY A 314 -5.25 28.82 30.03
N TRP A 315 -5.19 27.73 29.24
CA TRP A 315 -5.34 27.80 27.79
C TRP A 315 -6.83 27.88 27.41
N ASN A 316 -7.13 28.59 26.33
CA ASN A 316 -8.49 28.75 25.81
C ASN A 316 -8.79 27.65 24.78
N TYR A 317 -9.80 26.81 25.04
CA TYR A 317 -10.29 25.88 24.03
C TYR A 317 -11.14 26.60 22.98
N GLU A 318 -10.77 26.47 21.71
CA GLU A 318 -11.41 27.16 20.59
C GLU A 318 -12.32 26.26 19.76
N GLY A 319 -12.53 25.01 20.19
CA GLY A 319 -13.43 24.08 19.50
C GLY A 319 -12.73 23.12 18.55
N ILE A 320 -13.56 22.51 17.70
CA ILE A 320 -13.11 21.70 16.58
C ILE A 320 -12.64 22.66 15.48
N ASN A 321 -11.35 22.64 15.18
CA ASN A 321 -10.80 23.43 14.08
C ASN A 321 -11.15 22.83 12.73
N SER A 322 -11.07 21.50 12.61
CA SER A 322 -11.31 20.79 11.35
C SER A 322 -11.53 19.30 11.59
N GLN A 323 -12.23 18.66 10.66
CA GLN A 323 -12.25 17.20 10.58
C GLN A 323 -11.02 16.76 9.81
N GLN A 324 -10.12 16.05 10.47
CA GLN A 324 -8.93 15.55 9.79
C GLN A 324 -9.20 14.18 9.21
N PRO A 325 -8.81 13.93 7.95
CA PRO A 325 -8.90 12.59 7.41
C PRO A 325 -8.07 11.64 8.25
N ALA A 326 -8.46 10.38 8.21
CA ALA A 326 -7.76 9.30 8.87
C ALA A 326 -6.41 8.96 8.22
N THR A 327 -6.29 9.28 6.93
CA THR A 327 -5.17 8.98 6.06
C THR A 327 -4.87 10.18 5.16
N GLY A 328 -3.64 10.27 4.67
CA GLY A 328 -3.19 11.36 3.81
C GLY A 328 -1.69 11.61 4.01
N ASN A 329 -1.25 12.85 3.87
CA ASN A 329 0.12 13.22 4.17
C ASN A 329 0.30 13.38 5.70
N ALA A 330 1.25 12.65 6.28
CA ALA A 330 1.51 12.72 7.72
C ALA A 330 2.02 14.11 8.12
N VAL A 331 1.38 14.74 9.10
CA VAL A 331 1.85 15.99 9.73
C VAL A 331 2.58 15.65 11.04
N TYR A 332 3.88 15.90 11.06
CA TYR A 332 4.76 15.68 12.21
C TYR A 332 4.69 16.87 13.16
N ARG A 333 4.50 16.64 14.47
CA ARG A 333 4.61 17.67 15.51
C ARG A 333 5.96 17.56 16.21
N LEU A 334 6.63 18.69 16.38
CA LEU A 334 7.89 18.79 17.11
C LEU A 334 7.76 19.85 18.20
N TYR A 335 8.33 19.59 19.37
CA TYR A 335 8.37 20.50 20.51
C TYR A 335 9.79 21.01 20.74
N ASN A 336 9.96 22.32 20.87
CA ASN A 336 11.23 22.93 21.25
C ASN A 336 11.30 23.10 22.77
N PRO A 337 12.13 22.34 23.50
CA PRO A 337 12.22 22.45 24.95
C PRO A 337 12.82 23.78 25.43
N ASN A 338 13.50 24.54 24.55
CA ASN A 338 14.13 25.80 24.90
C ASN A 338 13.17 26.99 24.80
N SER A 339 12.30 27.02 23.78
CA SER A 339 11.32 28.09 23.57
C SER A 339 9.91 27.74 24.01
N GLY A 340 9.60 26.45 24.15
CA GLY A 340 8.26 25.94 24.43
C GLY A 340 7.35 25.81 23.20
N GLU A 341 7.84 26.13 22.00
CA GLU A 341 7.03 26.17 20.78
C GLU A 341 6.80 24.79 20.16
N HIS A 342 5.64 24.64 19.50
CA HIS A 342 5.35 23.52 18.62
C HIS A 342 5.50 23.90 17.15
N PHE A 343 6.11 23.00 16.37
CA PHE A 343 6.24 23.11 14.92
C PHE A 343 5.59 21.92 14.23
N TYR A 344 4.93 22.18 13.09
CA TYR A 344 4.18 21.18 12.32
C TYR A 344 4.68 21.14 10.89
N THR A 345 5.05 19.96 10.40
CA THR A 345 5.57 19.80 9.03
C THR A 345 5.10 18.52 8.37
N LEU A 346 4.93 18.57 7.04
CA LEU A 346 4.71 17.40 6.19
C LEU A 346 6.04 16.73 5.78
N SER A 347 7.18 17.40 6.01
CA SER A 347 8.50 16.95 5.57
C SER A 347 9.18 16.12 6.65
N SER A 348 9.41 14.84 6.38
CA SER A 348 10.22 13.98 7.24
C SER A 348 11.67 14.46 7.35
N TYR A 349 12.21 15.07 6.29
CA TYR A 349 13.55 15.67 6.29
C TYR A 349 13.65 16.86 7.25
N GLU A 350 12.64 17.72 7.28
CA GLU A 350 12.60 18.87 8.20
C GLU A 350 12.46 18.40 9.65
N ARG A 351 11.57 17.43 9.91
CA ARG A 351 11.45 16.76 11.20
C ARG A 351 12.81 16.22 11.67
N ASP A 352 13.49 15.44 10.83
CA ASP A 352 14.77 14.81 11.19
C ASP A 352 15.88 15.83 11.42
N SER A 353 15.86 16.95 10.68
CA SER A 353 16.80 18.05 10.85
C SER A 353 16.59 18.79 12.18
N LEU A 354 15.34 19.05 12.55
CA LEU A 354 14.97 19.68 13.82
C LEU A 354 15.30 18.79 15.03
N VAL A 355 15.05 17.47 14.91
CA VAL A 355 15.43 16.50 15.95
C VAL A 355 16.94 16.53 16.21
N LYS A 356 17.77 16.61 15.17
CA LYS A 356 19.24 16.69 15.33
C LYS A 356 19.71 17.93 16.09
N VAL A 357 18.96 19.03 16.01
CA VAL A 357 19.29 20.29 16.71
C VAL A 357 18.55 20.44 18.04
N GLY A 358 18.01 19.34 18.58
CA GLY A 358 17.50 19.27 19.95
C GLY A 358 15.98 19.44 20.10
N TRP A 359 15.22 19.50 19.00
CA TRP A 359 13.76 19.45 19.10
C TRP A 359 13.29 18.04 19.43
N ARG A 360 12.23 17.93 20.22
CA ARG A 360 11.62 16.66 20.56
C ARG A 360 10.53 16.34 19.54
N TYR A 361 10.69 15.24 18.81
CA TYR A 361 9.61 14.71 17.98
C TYR A 361 8.49 14.15 18.85
N GLU A 362 7.28 14.63 18.64
CA GLU A 362 6.09 14.27 19.42
C GLU A 362 5.13 13.35 18.68
N GLN A 363 5.63 12.62 17.68
CA GLN A 363 4.86 11.71 16.81
C GLN A 363 4.05 12.45 15.72
N ILE A 364 3.30 11.68 14.94
CA ILE A 364 2.37 12.21 13.94
C ILE A 364 1.17 12.80 14.67
N SER A 365 0.88 14.07 14.43
CA SER A 365 -0.24 14.75 15.09
C SER A 365 -1.56 14.49 14.35
N TRP A 366 -1.56 14.58 13.02
CA TRP A 366 -2.68 14.20 12.16
C TRP A 366 -2.24 13.92 10.73
N TYR A 367 -3.20 13.58 9.87
CA TYR A 367 -3.02 13.42 8.43
C TYR A 367 -3.74 14.56 7.72
N GLY A 368 -3.00 15.31 6.90
CA GLY A 368 -3.56 16.34 6.01
C GLY A 368 -3.93 15.76 4.65
N LEU A 369 -4.78 16.47 3.91
CA LEU A 369 -5.16 16.12 2.53
C LEU A 369 -3.96 16.16 1.56
#